data_AF-A0A9J6MXU4-F1
#
_entry.id   AF-A0A9J6MXU4-F1
#
_cell.length_a   1.000
_cell.length_b   1.000
_cell.length_c   1.000
_cell.angle_alpha   90.00
_cell.angle_beta   90.00
_cell.angle_gamma   90.00
#
_symmetry.space_group_name_H-M   'P 1'
#
loop_
_entity.id
_entity.type
_entity.pdbx_description
1 polymer ?
#
loop_
_entity_poly.entity_id
_entity_poly.type
_entity_poly.pdbx_seq_one_letter_code
_entity_poly.pdbx_strand_id
1 'polypeptide(L)' 'DIFSALGKNVKTNLTFDQMAAIQKNDKTAGNSIEQIEIKETGTMINKIYYGIVAPEEKQRVQSELKSQLEITNSN' A
#
# COMPACT_ATOMS: atom_id res chain seq x y z
N ASP A 1 -5.32 11.23 -22.42
CA ASP A 1 -6.79 11.02 -22.48
C ASP A 1 -7.37 10.20 -21.33
N ILE A 2 -6.81 9.03 -20.98
CA ILE A 2 -7.32 8.20 -19.86
C ILE A 2 -7.34 8.92 -18.50
N PHE A 3 -6.25 9.59 -18.09
CA PHE A 3 -6.18 10.24 -16.78
C PHE A 3 -7.17 11.41 -16.63
N SER A 4 -7.42 12.17 -17.70
CA SER A 4 -8.39 13.28 -17.69
C SER A 4 -9.84 12.81 -17.56
N ALA A 5 -10.17 11.62 -18.08
CA ALA A 5 -11.50 11.03 -17.94
C ALA A 5 -11.75 10.50 -16.52
N LEU A 6 -10.72 9.96 -15.85
CA LEU A 6 -10.81 9.42 -14.49
C LEU A 6 -10.75 10.52 -13.40
N GLY A 7 -10.07 11.63 -13.68
CA GLY A 7 -9.78 12.68 -12.69
C GLY A 7 -11.00 13.35 -12.04
N LYS A 8 -12.19 13.26 -12.63
CA LYS A 8 -13.43 13.79 -12.01
C LYS A 8 -13.85 13.01 -10.75
N ASN A 9 -13.43 11.76 -10.60
CA ASN A 9 -13.86 10.87 -9.52
C ASN A 9 -12.71 10.30 -8.69
N VAL A 10 -11.47 10.69 -8.98
CA VAL A 10 -10.28 10.21 -8.27
C VAL A 10 -9.67 11.38 -7.50
N LYS A 11 -9.54 11.23 -6.19
CA LYS A 11 -8.76 12.13 -5.34
C LYS A 11 -7.41 11.49 -5.08
N THR A 12 -6.34 12.17 -5.49
CA THR A 12 -4.97 11.73 -5.28
C THR A 12 -4.10 12.95 -4.92
N ASN A 13 -3.02 12.69 -4.19
CA ASN A 13 -1.97 13.67 -3.92
C ASN A 13 -0.86 13.66 -5.00
N LEU A 14 -1.00 12.86 -6.06
CA LEU A 14 -0.06 12.78 -7.19
C LEU A 14 -0.39 13.82 -8.27
N THR A 15 0.62 14.52 -8.76
CA THR A 15 0.50 15.39 -9.93
C THR A 15 0.49 14.59 -11.23
N PHE A 16 0.06 15.22 -12.33
CA PHE A 16 0.06 14.57 -13.65
C PHE A 16 1.46 14.11 -14.07
N ASP A 17 2.48 14.94 -13.87
CA ASP A 17 3.86 14.63 -14.24
C ASP A 17 4.41 13.45 -13.43
N GLN A 18 4.04 13.33 -12.16
CA GLN A 18 4.41 12.18 -11.32
C GLN A 18 3.79 10.88 -11.83
N MET A 19 2.51 10.91 -12.24
CA MET A 19 1.85 9.74 -12.83
C MET A 19 2.50 9.33 -14.16
N ALA A 20 2.86 10.30 -15.01
CA ALA A 20 3.56 10.04 -16.26
C ALA A 20 4.97 9.46 -16.01
N ALA A 21 5.68 9.95 -15.00
CA ALA A 21 6.99 9.45 -14.61
C ALA A 21 6.93 7.99 -14.10
N ILE A 22 5.94 7.65 -13.25
CA ILE A 22 5.72 6.28 -12.76
C ILE A 22 5.51 5.31 -13.95
N GLN A 23 4.61 5.66 -14.88
CA GLN A 23 4.36 4.79 -16.06
C GLN A 23 5.63 4.59 -16.91
N LYS A 24 6.50 5.59 -16.98
CA LYS A 24 7.74 5.53 -17.76
C LYS A 24 8.83 4.70 -17.07
N ASN A 25 9.02 4.89 -15.76
CA ASN A 25 10.15 4.36 -15.01
C ASN A 25 9.86 2.99 -14.35
N ASP A 26 8.61 2.71 -14.01
CA ASP A 26 8.24 1.54 -13.20
C ASP A 26 7.60 0.40 -14.02
N LYS A 27 7.77 0.41 -15.36
CA LYS A 27 7.27 -0.67 -16.23
C LYS A 27 7.79 -2.05 -15.82
N THR A 28 9.00 -2.11 -15.25
CA THR A 28 9.63 -3.33 -14.77
C THR A 28 9.15 -3.73 -13.37
N ALA A 29 8.72 -2.77 -12.54
CA ALA A 29 8.17 -3.04 -11.21
C ALA A 29 6.82 -3.78 -11.30
N GLY A 30 6.06 -3.55 -12.37
CA GLY A 30 4.81 -4.29 -12.62
C GLY A 30 4.98 -5.76 -13.01
N ASN A 31 6.20 -6.25 -13.21
CA ASN A 31 6.44 -7.64 -13.63
C ASN A 31 6.27 -8.66 -12.49
N SER A 32 6.41 -8.23 -11.23
CA SER A 32 6.15 -9.07 -10.06
C SER A 32 5.24 -8.30 -9.11
N ILE A 33 4.04 -8.82 -8.91
CA ILE A 33 3.06 -8.26 -7.98
C ILE A 33 2.87 -9.27 -6.87
N GLU A 34 3.38 -8.95 -5.69
CA GLU A 34 3.16 -9.72 -4.48
C GLU A 34 2.00 -9.14 -3.69
N GLN A 35 1.07 -10.00 -3.29
CA GLN A 35 -0.07 -9.60 -2.47
C GLN A 35 0.23 -9.93 -1.01
N ILE A 36 0.20 -8.91 -0.16
CA ILE A 36 0.28 -9.08 1.29
C ILE A 36 -1.11 -8.89 1.87
N GLU A 37 -1.55 -9.88 2.65
CA GLU A 37 -2.76 -9.80 3.47
C GLU A 37 -2.36 -9.55 4.93
N ILE A 38 -3.12 -8.70 5.63
CA ILE A 38 -2.99 -8.47 7.06
C ILE A 38 -3.92 -9.45 7.78
N LYS A 39 -3.35 -10.31 8.61
CA LYS A 39 -4.14 -11.24 9.42
C LYS A 39 -4.69 -10.55 10.66
N GLU A 40 -5.99 -10.64 10.85
CA GLU A 40 -6.69 -10.03 11.99
C GLU A 40 -7.64 -11.02 12.66
N THR A 41 -7.90 -10.79 13.93
CA THR A 41 -8.92 -11.51 14.70
C THR A 41 -10.10 -10.59 14.92
N GLY A 42 -11.26 -10.97 14.39
CA GLY A 42 -12.51 -10.24 14.58
C GLY A 42 -12.92 -10.21 16.05
N THR A 43 -13.14 -9.00 16.58
CA THR A 43 -13.56 -8.79 17.98
C THR A 43 -14.71 -7.78 18.01
N MET A 44 -15.75 -8.07 18.77
CA MET A 44 -16.85 -7.13 19.01
C MET A 44 -16.66 -6.43 20.35
N ILE A 45 -16.54 -5.10 20.33
CA ILE A 45 -16.41 -4.26 21.52
C ILE A 45 -17.55 -3.25 21.50
N ASN A 46 -18.38 -3.22 22.54
CA ASN A 46 -19.53 -2.30 22.64
C ASN A 46 -20.45 -2.33 21.40
N LYS A 47 -20.71 -3.53 20.84
CA LYS A 47 -21.52 -3.74 19.62
C LYS A 47 -20.91 -3.18 18.33
N ILE A 48 -19.63 -2.82 18.33
CA ILE A 48 -18.87 -2.40 17.15
C ILE A 48 -17.86 -3.49 16.81
N TYR A 49 -17.72 -3.84 15.53
CA TYR A 49 -16.76 -4.83 15.06
C TYR A 49 -15.39 -4.20 14.79
N TYR A 50 -14.34 -4.85 15.27
CA TYR A 50 -12.94 -4.46 15.09
C TYR A 50 -12.13 -5.66 14.59
N GLY A 51 -11.29 -5.44 13.58
CA GLY A 51 -10.20 -6.37 13.22
C GLY A 51 -8.99 -6.09 14.10
N ILE A 52 -8.70 -6.97 15.07
CA ILE A 52 -7.55 -6.83 15.96
C ILE A 52 -6.36 -7.56 15.35
N VAL A 53 -5.31 -6.80 15.03
CA VAL A 53 -4.05 -7.35 14.47
C VAL A 53 -3.06 -7.60 15.60
N ALA A 54 -2.53 -8.84 15.65
CA ALA A 54 -1.55 -9.24 16.65
C ALA A 54 -0.22 -8.47 16.48
N PRO A 55 0.54 -8.20 17.56
CA PRO A 55 1.82 -7.49 17.49
C PRO A 55 2.82 -8.12 16.51
N GLU A 56 2.89 -9.45 16.48
CA GLU A 56 3.80 -10.21 15.61
C GLU A 56 3.44 -10.01 14.14
N GLU A 57 2.15 -9.97 13.82
CA GLU A 57 1.66 -9.72 12.46
C GLU A 57 1.95 -8.28 12.02
N LYS A 58 1.78 -7.30 12.91
CA LYS A 58 2.17 -5.90 12.63
C LYS A 58 3.67 -5.82 12.32
N GLN A 59 4.50 -6.51 13.11
CA GLN A 59 5.94 -6.52 12.89
C GLN A 59 6.32 -7.21 11.58
N ARG A 60 5.67 -8.31 11.21
CA ARG A 60 5.87 -9.01 9.94
C ARG A 60 5.56 -8.08 8.75
N VAL A 61 4.38 -7.48 8.73
CA VAL A 61 3.95 -6.56 7.65
C VAL A 61 4.85 -5.33 7.57
N GLN A 62 5.22 -4.75 8.71
CA GLN A 62 6.16 -3.62 8.74
C GLN A 62 7.54 -3.98 8.20
N SER A 63 8.05 -5.16 8.55
CA SER A 63 9.36 -5.62 8.07
C SER A 63 9.35 -5.85 6.56
N GLU A 64 8.29 -6.49 6.05
CA GLU A 64 8.10 -6.75 4.63
C GLU A 64 8.05 -5.45 3.81
N LEU A 65 7.18 -4.50 4.22
CA LEU A 65 7.06 -3.20 3.55
C LEU A 65 8.36 -2.39 3.60
N LYS A 66 9.08 -2.42 4.73
CA LYS A 66 10.39 -1.76 4.84
C LYS A 66 11.41 -2.38 3.89
N SER A 67 11.45 -3.71 3.79
CA SER A 67 12.34 -4.41 2.87
C SER A 67 12.05 -4.03 1.42
N GLN A 68 10.78 -4.01 1.01
CA GLN A 68 10.36 -3.65 -0.35
C GLN A 68 10.65 -2.19 -0.70
N LEU A 69 10.68 -1.30 0.30
CA LEU A 69 11.03 0.11 0.14
C LEU A 69 12.53 0.38 0.39
N GLU A 70 13.33 -0.65 0.61
CA GLU A 70 14.76 -0.57 0.94
C GLU A 70 15.06 0.29 2.19
N ILE A 71 14.08 0.42 3.09
CA ILE A 71 14.19 1.18 4.35
C ILE A 71 14.77 0.25 5.42
N THR A 72 16.06 -0.05 5.31
CA THR A 72 16.80 -0.66 6.43
C THR A 72 17.19 0.46 7.38
N ASN A 73 16.87 0.37 8.68
CA ASN A 73 17.24 1.38 9.68
C ASN A 73 18.74 1.72 9.52
N SER A 74 19.03 2.86 8.90
CA SER A 74 20.38 3.42 8.87
C SER A 74 20.65 3.92 10.29
N ASN A 75 21.66 3.31 10.93
CA ASN A 75 22.15 3.72 12.24
C ASN A 75 22.71 5.14 12.21
#